data_AF-A0A3Q3J9C4-F1
#
_entry.id   AF-A0A3Q3J9C4-F1
#
_cell.length_a   1.000
_cell.length_b   1.000
_cell.length_c   1.000
_cell.angle_alpha   90.00
_cell.angle_beta   90.00
_cell.angle_gamma   90.00
#
_symmetry.space_group_name_H-M   'P 1'
#
loop_
_entity.id
_entity.type
_entity.pdbx_description
1 polymer ?
#
loop_
_entity_poly.entity_id
_entity_poly.type
_entity_poly.pdbx_seq_one_letter_code
_entity_poly.pdbx_strand_id
1 'polypeptide(L)'
;MASRTAAAAMGCLTWRSFTPVTLHAPLRPHSLSAVSSRFCSSKQATQQDKIAQKSTFRPAASSTHDWVGPPNPLSNLPLIIYHVPENESELEKRLRHLRQETEDWNHDFWTKQNLSFSKEKDAFIISQLEAKGLTLRDEQGVMEKRRLTS
;
A
#
# COMPACT_ATOMS: atom_id res chain seq x y z
N MET A 1 -0.41 48.34 51.71
CA MET A 1 -0.32 47.01 52.34
C MET A 1 -1.61 46.23 52.09
N ALA A 2 -1.52 44.91 52.16
CA ALA A 2 -2.57 43.89 52.07
C ALA A 2 -2.81 43.27 50.68
N SER A 3 -1.89 42.39 50.29
CA SER A 3 -2.12 41.33 49.29
C SER A 3 -2.95 40.20 49.91
N ARG A 4 -3.98 39.74 49.22
CA ARG A 4 -4.84 38.63 49.64
C ARG A 4 -4.19 37.31 49.25
N THR A 5 -3.97 36.43 50.21
CA THR A 5 -3.53 35.04 50.01
C THR A 5 -4.75 34.14 49.87
N ALA A 6 -4.74 33.24 48.88
CA ALA A 6 -5.71 32.17 48.74
C ALA A 6 -5.00 30.84 49.04
N ALA A 7 -5.53 30.09 50.01
CA ALA A 7 -5.02 28.79 50.43
C ALA A 7 -5.61 27.68 49.54
N ALA A 8 -4.76 26.78 49.05
CA ALA A 8 -5.16 25.60 48.28
C ALA A 8 -5.49 24.43 49.23
N ALA A 9 -6.66 23.80 49.02
CA ALA A 9 -7.09 22.61 49.75
C ALA A 9 -6.56 21.34 49.04
N MET A 10 -5.83 20.51 49.79
CA MET A 10 -5.34 19.21 49.35
C MET A 10 -6.41 18.14 49.61
N GLY A 11 -7.01 17.60 48.53
CA GLY A 11 -7.94 16.47 48.60
C GLY A 11 -7.20 15.14 48.54
N CYS A 12 -7.24 14.36 49.62
CA CYS A 12 -6.80 12.97 49.66
C CYS A 12 -7.85 12.07 48.99
N LEU A 13 -7.49 11.39 47.89
CA LEU A 13 -8.28 10.30 47.32
C LEU A 13 -7.56 8.97 47.54
N THR A 14 -8.23 8.06 48.24
CA THR A 14 -7.76 6.72 48.57
C THR A 14 -7.87 5.81 47.33
N TRP A 15 -6.75 5.19 46.94
CA TRP A 15 -6.73 4.20 45.87
C TRP A 15 -7.41 2.91 46.34
N ARG A 16 -8.50 2.53 45.67
CA ARG A 16 -9.08 1.18 45.74
C ARG A 16 -8.12 0.21 45.03
N SER A 17 -7.64 -0.77 45.79
CA SER A 17 -6.87 -1.91 45.32
C SER A 17 -7.72 -2.80 44.39
N PHE A 18 -7.22 -3.04 43.18
CA PHE A 18 -7.74 -4.05 42.27
C PHE A 18 -6.98 -5.36 42.49
N THR A 19 -7.70 -6.44 42.79
CA THR A 19 -7.17 -7.80 42.85
C THR A 19 -7.03 -8.39 41.44
N PRO A 20 -6.00 -9.21 41.15
CA PRO A 20 -5.84 -9.81 39.83
C PRO A 20 -6.68 -11.09 39.70
N VAL A 21 -7.49 -11.15 38.64
CA VAL A 21 -8.17 -12.37 38.18
C VAL A 21 -7.21 -13.12 37.25
N THR A 22 -6.74 -14.29 37.65
CA THR A 22 -5.92 -15.19 36.83
C THR A 22 -6.81 -16.09 35.97
N LEU A 23 -6.88 -15.82 34.66
CA LEU A 23 -7.44 -16.72 33.65
C LEU A 23 -6.30 -17.42 32.93
N HIS A 24 -6.01 -18.67 33.31
CA HIS A 24 -5.13 -19.56 32.53
C HIS A 24 -5.95 -20.22 31.42
N ALA A 25 -5.66 -19.87 30.16
CA ALA A 25 -6.13 -20.60 28.99
C ALA A 25 -4.93 -21.23 28.26
N PRO A 26 -4.94 -22.53 27.91
CA PRO A 26 -3.83 -23.16 27.21
C PRO A 26 -3.86 -22.83 25.71
N LEU A 27 -2.80 -22.21 25.20
CA LEU A 27 -2.60 -21.95 23.77
C LEU A 27 -2.24 -23.26 23.05
N ARG A 28 -3.09 -23.67 22.09
CA ARG A 28 -2.81 -24.71 21.11
C ARG A 28 -1.77 -24.19 20.10
N PRO A 29 -0.70 -24.94 19.77
CA PRO A 29 0.23 -24.52 18.72
C PRO A 29 -0.38 -24.79 17.34
N HIS A 30 -0.73 -23.73 16.62
CA HIS A 30 -1.04 -23.82 15.20
C HIS A 30 0.27 -23.87 14.40
N SER A 31 0.46 -24.98 13.67
CA SER A 31 1.54 -25.12 12.68
C SER A 31 1.36 -24.08 11.58
N LEU A 32 2.27 -23.10 11.52
CA LEU A 32 2.33 -22.14 10.44
C LEU A 32 3.22 -22.70 9.33
N SER A 33 2.59 -23.44 8.40
CA SER A 33 3.16 -23.68 7.07
C SER A 33 2.38 -22.86 6.06
N ALA A 34 2.90 -21.69 5.72
CA ALA A 34 2.49 -20.96 4.52
C ALA A 34 3.69 -20.17 4.01
N VAL A 35 4.60 -20.85 3.31
CA VAL A 35 5.56 -20.17 2.43
C VAL A 35 4.76 -19.62 1.25
N SER A 36 4.31 -18.37 1.37
CA SER A 36 3.82 -17.62 0.22
C SER A 36 5.04 -17.13 -0.55
N SER A 37 5.51 -17.93 -1.51
CA SER A 37 6.51 -17.49 -2.48
C SER A 37 5.86 -16.48 -3.41
N ARG A 38 5.88 -15.20 -3.04
CA ARG A 38 5.59 -14.11 -3.98
C ARG A 38 6.73 -14.06 -5.00
N PHE A 39 6.56 -14.75 -6.12
CA PHE A 39 7.43 -14.62 -7.27
C PHE A 39 7.30 -13.19 -7.82
N CYS A 40 8.26 -12.33 -7.48
CA CYS A 40 8.51 -11.11 -8.23
C CYS A 40 9.04 -11.51 -9.61
N SER A 41 8.16 -11.51 -10.61
CA SER A 41 8.57 -11.60 -12.01
C SER A 41 9.21 -10.27 -12.41
N SER A 42 10.53 -10.15 -12.16
CA SER A 42 11.35 -9.13 -12.82
C SER A 42 11.43 -9.50 -14.30
N LYS A 43 10.50 -8.97 -15.09
CA LYS A 43 10.70 -8.80 -16.52
C LYS A 43 10.70 -7.30 -16.75
N GLN A 44 11.89 -6.75 -16.97
CA GLN A 44 12.06 -5.41 -17.48
C GLN A 44 11.35 -5.34 -18.83
N ALA A 45 10.20 -4.69 -18.85
CA ALA A 45 9.60 -4.22 -20.07
C ALA A 45 9.95 -2.74 -20.17
N THR A 46 10.72 -2.37 -21.19
CA THR A 46 10.72 -1.04 -21.79
C THR A 46 9.26 -0.69 -22.10
N GLN A 47 8.60 0.03 -21.19
CA GLN A 47 7.22 0.49 -21.39
C GLN A 47 7.24 1.74 -22.29
N GLN A 48 7.52 1.53 -23.57
CA GLN A 48 6.87 2.33 -24.61
C GLN A 48 5.45 1.78 -24.75
N ASP A 49 4.46 2.60 -24.39
CA ASP A 49 3.05 2.57 -24.84
C ASP A 49 2.50 1.23 -25.35
N LYS A 50 2.61 0.17 -24.55
CA LYS A 50 1.84 -1.06 -24.79
C LYS A 50 0.68 -1.07 -23.81
N ILE A 51 -0.44 -0.53 -24.30
CA ILE A 51 -1.79 -0.78 -23.80
C ILE A 51 -1.96 -2.31 -23.76
N ALA A 52 -1.54 -2.93 -22.66
CA ALA A 52 -1.67 -4.36 -22.44
C ALA A 52 -3.15 -4.65 -22.27
N GLN A 53 -3.78 -5.11 -23.36
CA GLN A 53 -5.04 -5.85 -23.46
C GLN A 53 -5.85 -5.86 -22.17
N LYS A 54 -6.47 -4.72 -21.85
CA LYS A 54 -7.41 -4.63 -20.72
C LYS A 54 -8.67 -5.37 -21.17
N SER A 55 -9.22 -6.26 -20.33
CA SER A 55 -10.61 -6.68 -20.52
C SER A 55 -11.44 -5.41 -20.51
N THR A 56 -11.84 -4.95 -21.71
CA THR A 56 -12.51 -3.67 -21.91
C THR A 56 -14.00 -3.84 -21.63
N PHE A 57 -14.32 -4.57 -20.55
CA PHE A 57 -15.67 -4.58 -20.03
C PHE A 57 -15.85 -3.25 -19.32
N ARG A 58 -16.43 -2.29 -20.03
CA ARG A 58 -16.94 -1.05 -19.46
C ARG A 58 -18.47 -1.20 -19.46
N PRO A 59 -19.16 -0.92 -18.35
CA PRO A 59 -20.60 -0.91 -18.33
C PRO A 59 -21.15 0.11 -19.33
N ALA A 60 -22.40 -0.11 -19.76
CA ALA A 60 -23.11 0.88 -20.53
C ALA A 60 -23.16 2.22 -19.79
N ALA A 61 -23.13 3.33 -20.55
CA ALA A 61 -23.15 4.68 -20.00
C ALA A 61 -24.40 4.99 -19.13
N SER A 62 -25.46 4.18 -19.24
CA SER A 62 -26.70 4.29 -18.48
C SER A 62 -26.69 3.58 -17.12
N SER A 63 -25.53 3.14 -16.62
CA SER A 63 -25.42 2.51 -15.29
C SER A 63 -25.70 3.53 -14.20
N THR A 64 -26.67 3.27 -13.32
CA THR A 64 -27.06 4.16 -12.20
C THR A 64 -25.96 4.34 -11.13
N HIS A 65 -24.96 3.44 -11.10
CA HIS A 65 -23.93 3.41 -10.06
C HIS A 65 -22.54 3.62 -10.65
N ASP A 66 -21.64 4.12 -9.80
CA ASP A 66 -20.21 4.24 -10.10
C ASP A 66 -19.63 2.88 -10.45
N TRP A 67 -18.77 2.86 -11.46
CA TRP A 67 -18.12 1.64 -11.89
C TRP A 67 -16.67 1.60 -11.41
N VAL A 68 -16.33 0.53 -10.69
CA VAL A 68 -14.97 0.25 -10.21
C VAL A 68 -14.35 -0.83 -11.09
N GLY A 69 -13.32 -0.44 -11.84
CA GLY A 69 -12.58 -1.28 -12.76
C GLY A 69 -11.48 -2.12 -12.10
N PRO A 70 -10.80 -2.96 -12.89
CA PRO A 70 -9.69 -3.76 -12.41
C PRO A 70 -8.53 -2.87 -11.91
N PRO A 71 -7.65 -3.39 -11.03
CA PRO A 71 -6.48 -2.67 -10.54
C PRO A 71 -5.57 -2.23 -11.69
N ASN A 72 -5.08 -1.00 -11.62
CA ASN A 72 -4.10 -0.46 -12.54
C ASN A 72 -2.73 -1.13 -12.29
N PRO A 73 -2.02 -1.60 -13.34
CA PRO A 73 -0.76 -2.32 -13.17
C PRO A 73 0.38 -1.47 -12.58
N LEU A 74 0.30 -0.14 -12.65
CA LEU A 74 1.35 0.76 -12.14
C LEU A 74 1.06 1.25 -10.73
N SER A 75 -0.14 1.80 -10.49
CA SER A 75 -0.51 2.31 -9.17
C SER A 75 -1.06 1.23 -8.22
N ASN A 76 -1.46 0.07 -8.73
CA ASN A 76 -2.21 -0.98 -8.02
C ASN A 76 -3.60 -0.55 -7.51
N LEU A 77 -4.08 0.64 -7.90
CA LEU A 77 -5.39 1.17 -7.52
C LEU A 77 -6.44 0.89 -8.61
N PRO A 78 -7.71 0.65 -8.24
CA PRO A 78 -8.77 0.43 -9.23
C PRO A 78 -9.15 1.73 -9.93
N LEU A 79 -9.42 1.67 -11.23
CA LEU A 79 -9.99 2.81 -11.96
C LEU A 79 -11.45 3.03 -11.56
N ILE A 80 -11.83 4.23 -11.16
CA ILE A 80 -13.23 4.58 -10.86
C ILE A 80 -13.80 5.43 -11.99
N ILE A 81 -14.89 4.98 -12.60
CA ILE A 81 -15.69 5.77 -13.54
C ILE A 81 -16.97 6.20 -12.81
N TYR A 82 -17.04 7.49 -12.47
CA TYR A 82 -18.20 8.06 -11.82
C TYR A 82 -19.41 8.09 -12.76
N HIS A 83 -20.57 7.71 -12.23
CA HIS A 83 -21.83 7.89 -12.92
C HIS A 83 -22.16 9.38 -13.07
N VAL A 84 -22.71 9.74 -14.23
CA VAL A 84 -23.21 11.08 -14.51
C VAL A 84 -24.73 10.97 -14.67
N PRO A 85 -25.52 11.44 -13.69
CA PRO A 85 -26.98 11.41 -13.80
C PRO A 85 -27.48 12.39 -14.87
N GLU A 86 -28.61 12.08 -15.51
CA GLU A 86 -29.18 12.91 -16.58
C GLU A 86 -29.56 14.33 -16.09
N ASN A 87 -29.99 14.45 -14.84
CA ASN A 87 -30.38 15.71 -14.20
C ASN A 87 -29.35 16.17 -13.14
N GLU A 88 -28.06 16.06 -13.45
CA GLU A 88 -26.99 16.46 -12.52
C GLU A 88 -27.08 17.95 -12.14
N SER A 89 -27.13 18.26 -10.84
CA SER A 89 -27.03 19.63 -10.37
C SER A 89 -25.59 20.16 -10.47
N GLU A 90 -25.42 21.47 -10.58
CA GLU A 90 -24.09 22.10 -10.61
C GLU A 90 -23.23 21.76 -9.38
N LEU A 91 -23.85 21.56 -8.22
CA LEU A 91 -23.14 21.17 -7.01
C LEU A 91 -22.66 19.72 -7.07
N GLU A 92 -23.50 18.79 -7.54
CA GLU A 92 -23.12 17.38 -7.72
C GLU A 92 -22.01 17.23 -8.75
N LYS A 93 -22.07 18.00 -9.84
CA LYS A 93 -21.01 18.04 -10.86
C LYS A 93 -19.68 18.49 -10.28
N ARG A 94 -19.66 19.57 -9.49
CA ARG A 94 -18.45 20.05 -8.81
C ARG A 94 -17.90 19.00 -7.85
N LEU A 95 -18.76 18.35 -7.08
CA LEU A 95 -18.37 17.29 -6.17
C LEU A 95 -17.76 16.09 -6.91
N ARG A 96 -18.34 15.69 -8.06
CA ARG A 96 -17.81 14.62 -8.91
C ARG A 96 -16.44 14.98 -9.48
N HIS A 97 -16.25 16.20 -9.96
CA HIS A 97 -14.95 16.66 -10.44
C HIS A 97 -13.89 16.66 -9.33
N LEU A 98 -14.22 17.15 -8.13
CA LEU A 98 -13.28 17.14 -7.01
C LEU A 98 -12.86 15.71 -6.60
N ARG A 99 -13.81 14.77 -6.65
CA ARG A 99 -13.49 13.34 -6.42
C ARG A 99 -12.55 12.79 -7.49
N GLN A 100 -12.83 13.10 -8.76
CA GLN A 100 -11.99 12.66 -9.87
C GLN A 100 -10.58 13.24 -9.79
N GLU A 101 -10.44 14.54 -9.52
CA GLU A 101 -9.14 15.20 -9.32
C GLU A 101 -8.35 14.55 -8.17
N THR A 102 -9.04 14.19 -7.09
CA THR A 102 -8.42 13.48 -5.95
C THR A 102 -7.93 12.10 -6.35
N GLU A 103 -8.73 11.34 -7.10
CA GLU A 103 -8.36 9.99 -7.56
C GLU A 103 -7.22 10.04 -8.59
N ASP A 104 -7.24 11.00 -9.52
CA ASP A 104 -6.16 11.21 -10.48
C ASP A 104 -4.84 11.53 -9.76
N TRP A 105 -4.88 12.40 -8.75
CA TRP A 105 -3.71 12.69 -7.92
C TRP A 105 -3.24 11.46 -7.12
N ASN A 106 -4.16 10.66 -6.58
CA ASN A 106 -3.85 9.43 -5.86
C ASN A 106 -3.16 8.40 -6.76
N HIS A 107 -3.68 8.21 -7.98
CA HIS A 107 -3.05 7.37 -9.01
C HIS A 107 -1.65 7.84 -9.37
N ASP A 108 -1.47 9.13 -9.61
CA ASP A 108 -0.17 9.71 -9.95
C ASP A 108 0.84 9.54 -8.80
N PHE A 109 0.40 9.78 -7.57
CA PHE A 109 1.22 9.60 -6.39
C PHE A 109 1.71 8.16 -6.27
N TRP A 110 0.80 7.18 -6.28
CA TRP A 110 1.16 5.76 -6.14
C TRP A 110 1.95 5.22 -7.32
N THR A 111 1.68 5.69 -8.54
CA THR A 111 2.48 5.33 -9.72
C THR A 111 3.94 5.76 -9.52
N LYS A 112 4.17 6.99 -9.08
CA LYS A 112 5.52 7.51 -8.82
C LYS A 112 6.21 6.75 -7.69
N GLN A 113 5.51 6.50 -6.58
CA GLN A 113 6.06 5.76 -5.43
C GLN A 113 6.40 4.31 -5.77
N ASN A 114 5.50 3.58 -6.43
CA ASN A 114 5.72 2.20 -6.82
C ASN A 114 6.90 2.07 -7.79
N LEU A 115 7.05 3.04 -8.70
CA LEU A 115 8.18 3.06 -9.62
C LEU A 115 9.51 3.33 -8.90
N SER A 116 9.56 4.30 -7.98
CA SER A 116 10.78 4.59 -7.20
C SER A 116 11.17 3.39 -6.35
N PHE A 117 10.20 2.85 -5.60
CA PHE A 117 10.42 1.70 -4.74
C PHE A 117 10.92 0.48 -5.52
N SER A 118 10.33 0.19 -6.68
CA SER A 118 10.74 -0.96 -7.49
C SER A 118 12.20 -0.82 -7.94
N LYS A 119 12.60 0.38 -8.39
CA LYS A 119 13.98 0.68 -8.80
C LYS A 119 14.97 0.54 -7.64
N GLU A 120 14.66 1.16 -6.50
CA GLU A 120 15.52 1.12 -5.32
C GLU A 120 15.64 -0.29 -4.75
N LYS A 121 14.54 -1.04 -4.73
CA LYS A 121 14.51 -2.45 -4.33
C LYS A 121 15.40 -3.30 -5.24
N ASP A 122 15.34 -3.10 -6.55
CA ASP A 122 16.18 -3.84 -7.50
C ASP A 122 17.67 -3.52 -7.29
N ALA A 123 18.02 -2.24 -7.13
CA ALA A 123 19.39 -1.82 -6.82
C ALA A 123 19.90 -2.41 -5.50
N PHE A 124 19.07 -2.41 -4.46
CA PHE A 124 19.40 -3.02 -3.18
C PHE A 124 19.63 -4.52 -3.31
N ILE A 125 18.77 -5.23 -4.03
CA ILE A 125 18.95 -6.67 -4.27
C ILE A 125 20.28 -6.94 -4.98
N ILE A 126 20.62 -6.17 -6.01
CA ILE A 126 21.88 -6.31 -6.74
C ILE A 126 23.07 -6.10 -5.79
N SER A 127 23.09 -5.00 -5.04
CA SER A 127 24.15 -4.69 -4.06
C SER A 127 24.32 -5.82 -3.02
N GLN A 128 23.21 -6.33 -2.49
CA GLN A 128 23.24 -7.41 -1.50
C GLN A 128 23.70 -8.75 -2.09
N LEU A 129 23.47 -9.01 -3.38
CA LEU A 129 23.99 -10.17 -4.09
C LEU A 129 25.50 -10.04 -4.30
N GLU A 130 25.96 -8.88 -4.76
CA GLU A 130 27.38 -8.59 -4.99
C GLU A 130 28.19 -8.68 -3.70
N ALA A 131 27.69 -8.12 -2.59
CA ALA A 131 28.32 -8.21 -1.27
C ALA A 131 28.48 -9.66 -0.79
N LYS A 132 27.60 -10.56 -1.25
CA LYS A 132 27.66 -12.00 -0.97
C LYS A 132 28.48 -12.79 -2.01
N GLY A 133 29.09 -12.11 -2.98
CA GLY A 133 29.85 -12.72 -4.08
C GLY A 133 28.98 -13.51 -5.07
N LEU A 134 27.67 -13.24 -5.10
CA LEU A 134 26.69 -13.86 -5.98
C LEU A 134 26.32 -12.88 -7.11
N THR A 135 26.13 -13.37 -8.32
CA THR A 135 25.60 -12.58 -9.43
C THR A 135 24.08 -12.74 -9.54
N LEU A 136 23.44 -11.78 -10.22
CA LEU A 136 22.05 -11.93 -10.66
C LEU A 136 21.95 -13.18 -11.54
N ARG A 137 20.91 -13.99 -11.37
CA ARG A 137 20.69 -15.23 -12.12
C ARG A 137 20.58 -14.93 -13.63
N ASP A 138 21.45 -15.53 -14.44
CA ASP A 138 21.38 -15.43 -15.91
C ASP A 138 20.14 -16.14 -16.46
N GLU A 139 19.78 -15.91 -17.72
CA GLU A 139 18.58 -16.50 -18.37
C GLU A 139 18.58 -18.04 -18.37
N GLN A 140 19.75 -18.67 -18.17
CA GLN A 140 19.92 -20.12 -18.06
C GLN A 140 19.74 -20.65 -16.62
N GLY A 141 19.48 -19.77 -15.66
CA GLY A 141 19.15 -20.15 -14.29
C GLY A 141 20.35 -20.42 -13.36
N VAL A 142 21.57 -20.29 -13.87
CA VAL A 142 22.81 -20.57 -13.15
C VAL A 142 23.25 -19.35 -12.34
N MET A 143 23.58 -19.55 -11.06
CA MET A 143 24.12 -18.50 -10.19
C MET A 143 25.64 -18.69 -10.11
N GLU A 144 26.41 -17.81 -10.74
CA GLU A 144 27.86 -17.89 -10.72
C GLU A 144 28.41 -17.28 -9.42
N LYS A 145 29.16 -18.07 -8.65
CA LYS A 145 29.95 -17.57 -7.53
C LYS A 145 31.28 -17.07 -8.08
N ARG A 146 31.57 -15.79 -7.95
CA ARG A 146 32.89 -15.26 -8.33
C ARG A 146 33.96 -15.91 -7.44
N ARG A 147 34.78 -16.80 -8.02
CA ARG A 147 35.98 -17.31 -7.33
C ARG A 147 37.00 -16.18 -7.28
N LEU A 148 37.35 -15.76 -6.07
CA LEU A 148 38.46 -14.85 -5.83
C LEU A 148 39.76 -15.59 -6.23
N THR A 149 40.33 -15.24 -7.38
CA THR A 149 41.68 -15.66 -7.73
C THR A 149 42.66 -14.73 -7.01
N SER A 150 43.47 -15.32 -6.12
CA SER A 150 44.60 -14.69 -5.42
C SER A 150 45.75 -14.38 -6.36
#